data_AF-A0A6P3EUL4-F1
#
_entry.id   AF-A0A6P3EUL4-F1
#
_cell.length_a   1.000
_cell.length_b   1.000
_cell.length_c   1.000
_cell.angle_alpha   90.00
_cell.angle_beta   90.00
_cell.angle_gamma   90.00
#
_symmetry.space_group_name_H-M   'P 1'
#
loop_
_entity.id
_entity.type
_entity.pdbx_description
1 polymer ?
#
loop_
_entity_poly.entity_id
_entity_poly.type
_entity_poly.pdbx_seq_one_letter_code
_entity_poly.pdbx_strand_id
1 'polypeptide(L)'
;MNGKRPADPGPARVGKRGKKEVMAEFSEAVRESTLKKQVAEAWIHRTTFSHEAIVVDMDPFPHCVIPNFIESQDFLEGLHKELLSLDFHEKYNDLYKFQQSDDLKKRREPHISALRKLLFEDFRAWLSDISSIDLEPTIDMSCAKYEFTDALLCHDDELEGRRVAFILYLVPPWDSALGGTLDLYSTDEHFQPKQIIKSLVPAWNKLVFFEVSPVSFHQVSEVLSEEKSRLSISGWFHGPSLTRPLAYFEPLEPRYPHIPKDHEILYEWINPSYLDMEYQAQIQEEFEERSEILLKEFLKPEKFAKVCEALEKGEVEWTSHGPPNKRFYEKAEESQLPDVLKDCMELFRSEALFLLLSNFTGLKLHFLAPSEDELKDKTEGEAACTTGSTEEGTSHSSSENNQAAISNNSQQSSEQTDSAPEEEVAKKKSSVPTCQGELRRWRTGHYTLIHDNSQTEFALDLVLYCGCEGWEPEYGGFTSYIAKGEDEELLIVNPENNSLALVYRDRETLKFVKHINHRSLEQKKTFPNRTGFWDFSFVYYE
;
A
#
# COMPACT_ATOMS: atom_id res chain seq x y z
N MET A 1 59.73 51.28 53.28
CA MET A 1 59.79 50.09 52.40
C MET A 1 58.39 49.51 52.27
N ASN A 2 58.08 48.97 51.08
CA ASN A 2 56.84 48.33 50.62
C ASN A 2 55.69 49.33 50.36
N GLY A 3 55.22 49.60 49.14
CA GLY A 3 55.37 48.93 47.84
C GLY A 3 53.99 48.91 47.17
N LYS A 4 53.72 49.82 46.24
CA LYS A 4 52.50 49.81 45.41
C LYS A 4 52.91 49.54 43.96
N ARG A 5 52.51 48.37 43.44
CA ARG A 5 52.58 48.01 42.01
C ARG A 5 51.48 48.75 41.23
N PRO A 6 51.67 49.02 39.92
CA PRO A 6 50.65 49.61 39.07
C PRO A 6 49.62 48.57 38.63
N ALA A 7 48.39 49.02 38.38
CA ALA A 7 47.30 48.21 37.84
C ALA A 7 47.45 48.01 36.32
N ASP A 8 47.30 46.76 35.87
CA ASP A 8 47.26 46.38 34.45
C ASP A 8 45.94 46.82 33.78
N PRO A 9 45.94 47.17 32.48
CA PRO A 9 44.73 47.50 31.74
C PRO A 9 43.97 46.22 31.39
N GLY A 10 42.69 46.16 31.79
CA GLY A 10 41.79 45.05 31.46
C GLY A 10 41.56 44.88 29.95
N PRO A 11 41.18 43.68 29.49
CA PRO A 11 41.02 43.39 28.08
C PRO A 11 39.80 44.12 27.50
N ALA A 12 39.99 44.65 26.29
CA ALA A 12 38.99 45.35 25.50
C ALA A 12 37.72 44.52 25.33
N ARG A 13 36.56 45.18 25.50
CA ARG A 13 35.25 44.63 25.17
C ARG A 13 35.21 44.27 23.69
N VAL A 14 35.25 42.96 23.40
CA VAL A 14 34.84 42.43 22.09
C VAL A 14 33.37 42.76 21.90
N GLY A 15 33.07 43.63 20.95
CA GLY A 15 31.70 44.02 20.60
C GLY A 15 30.89 42.79 20.21
N LYS A 16 29.70 42.66 20.80
CA LYS A 16 28.66 41.74 20.32
C LYS A 16 28.40 42.08 18.84
N ARG A 17 28.85 41.24 17.92
CA ARG A 17 28.30 41.22 16.56
C ARG A 17 26.81 40.94 16.71
N GLY A 18 25.97 41.93 16.40
CA GLY A 18 24.53 41.73 16.34
C GLY A 18 24.24 40.56 15.40
N LYS A 19 23.40 39.61 15.84
CA LYS A 19 22.84 38.60 14.93
C LYS A 19 22.12 39.36 13.84
N LYS A 20 22.69 39.39 12.63
CA LYS A 20 22.01 39.90 11.44
C LYS A 20 20.83 38.96 11.22
N GLU A 21 19.61 39.47 11.33
CA GLU A 21 18.40 38.67 11.09
C GLU A 21 18.41 38.27 9.61
N VAL A 22 18.31 36.96 9.36
CA VAL A 22 18.24 36.44 8.00
C VAL A 22 16.83 36.71 7.50
N MET A 23 16.71 37.41 6.37
CA MET A 23 15.44 37.70 5.72
C MET A 23 15.49 37.19 4.28
N ALA A 24 14.35 36.70 3.79
CA ALA A 24 14.15 36.31 2.42
C ALA A 24 12.86 36.95 1.91
N GLU A 25 12.83 37.30 0.64
CA GLU A 25 11.63 37.70 -0.07
C GLU A 25 11.46 36.79 -1.28
N PHE A 26 10.19 36.50 -1.61
CA PHE A 26 9.88 35.84 -2.86
C PHE A 26 9.79 36.86 -4.00
N SER A 27 9.98 36.38 -5.22
CA SER A 27 10.16 37.16 -6.45
C SER A 27 9.27 38.40 -6.55
N GLU A 28 9.88 39.57 -6.72
CA GLU A 28 9.23 40.88 -6.91
C GLU A 28 8.29 40.85 -8.12
N ALA A 29 8.66 40.13 -9.18
CA ALA A 29 7.83 40.02 -10.38
C ALA A 29 6.42 39.48 -10.06
N VAL A 30 6.31 38.44 -9.23
CA VAL A 30 5.00 37.86 -8.84
C VAL A 30 4.26 38.71 -7.81
N ARG A 31 4.98 39.59 -7.08
CA ARG A 31 4.38 40.58 -6.16
C ARG A 31 3.81 41.79 -6.89
N GLU A 32 4.23 42.04 -8.14
CA GLU A 32 3.75 43.16 -8.93
C GLU A 32 2.22 43.12 -9.05
N SER A 33 1.57 44.24 -8.72
CA SER A 33 0.11 44.31 -8.63
C SER A 33 -0.61 43.95 -9.94
N THR A 34 0.00 44.25 -11.09
CA THR A 34 -0.54 43.92 -12.41
C THR A 34 -0.55 42.40 -12.63
N LEU A 35 0.60 41.76 -12.43
CA LEU A 35 0.76 40.32 -12.63
C LEU A 35 -0.09 39.54 -11.63
N LYS A 36 -0.10 39.96 -10.35
CA LYS A 36 -0.94 39.33 -9.33
C LYS A 36 -2.43 39.35 -9.71
N LYS A 37 -2.94 40.46 -10.25
CA LYS A 37 -4.34 40.55 -10.72
C LYS A 37 -4.62 39.62 -11.90
N GLN A 38 -3.70 39.52 -12.86
CA GLN A 38 -3.83 38.62 -14.01
C GLN A 38 -3.85 37.16 -13.57
N VAL A 39 -2.98 36.79 -12.62
CA VAL A 39 -2.95 35.44 -12.04
C VAL A 39 -4.25 35.14 -11.28
N ALA A 40 -4.76 36.09 -10.48
CA ALA A 40 -6.03 35.94 -9.79
C ALA A 40 -7.20 35.77 -10.79
N GLU A 41 -7.25 36.59 -11.84
CA GLU A 41 -8.26 36.48 -12.89
C GLU A 41 -8.20 35.13 -13.59
N ALA A 42 -7.00 34.65 -13.92
CA ALA A 42 -6.79 33.35 -14.54
C ALA A 42 -7.23 32.19 -13.63
N TRP A 43 -6.90 32.27 -12.33
CA TRP A 43 -7.28 31.26 -11.34
C TRP A 43 -8.80 31.19 -11.15
N ILE A 44 -9.46 32.35 -10.99
CA ILE A 44 -10.91 32.44 -10.78
C ILE A 44 -11.67 31.93 -12.01
N HIS A 45 -11.24 32.30 -13.22
CA HIS A 45 -11.92 31.89 -14.46
C HIS A 45 -11.47 30.50 -14.96
N ARG A 46 -10.58 29.82 -14.23
CA ARG A 46 -10.00 28.52 -14.62
C ARG A 46 -9.44 28.55 -16.05
N THR A 47 -8.66 29.59 -16.36
CA THR A 47 -7.99 29.74 -17.66
C THR A 47 -6.48 29.63 -17.50
N THR A 48 -5.81 29.02 -18.48
CA THR A 48 -4.34 28.97 -18.54
C THR A 48 -3.75 30.37 -18.70
N PHE A 49 -2.66 30.65 -17.99
CA PHE A 49 -1.92 31.91 -18.07
C PHE A 49 -0.42 31.64 -18.07
N SER A 50 0.33 32.31 -18.95
CA SER A 50 1.77 32.11 -19.07
C SER A 50 2.50 33.44 -19.05
N HIS A 51 3.51 33.53 -18.19
CA HIS A 51 4.41 34.65 -18.03
C HIS A 51 5.82 34.12 -17.71
N GLU A 52 6.87 34.90 -17.96
CA GLU A 52 8.26 34.48 -17.71
C GLU A 52 8.49 34.07 -16.24
N ALA A 53 7.87 34.81 -15.31
CA ALA A 53 7.99 34.56 -13.87
C ALA A 53 7.01 33.54 -13.29
N ILE A 54 5.93 33.17 -14.02
CA ILE A 54 4.87 32.30 -13.49
C ILE A 54 4.05 31.68 -14.63
N VAL A 55 3.77 30.38 -14.53
CA VAL A 55 2.86 29.68 -15.45
C VAL A 55 1.75 29.04 -14.63
N VAL A 56 0.51 29.34 -14.98
CA VAL A 56 -0.72 28.75 -14.43
C VAL A 56 -1.34 27.89 -15.51
N ASP A 57 -1.56 26.62 -15.20
CA ASP A 57 -2.20 25.67 -16.11
C ASP A 57 -3.33 24.94 -15.38
N MET A 58 -4.36 24.56 -16.11
CA MET A 58 -5.62 24.02 -15.59
C MET A 58 -5.82 22.55 -15.92
N ASP A 59 -5.01 22.00 -16.83
CA ASP A 59 -5.07 20.60 -17.27
C ASP A 59 -3.91 19.82 -16.66
N PRO A 60 -4.09 18.69 -15.95
CA PRO A 60 -5.35 18.03 -15.64
C PRO A 60 -6.17 18.72 -14.54
N PHE A 61 -5.51 19.55 -13.74
CA PHE A 61 -6.11 20.34 -12.68
C PHE A 61 -5.30 21.64 -12.47
N PRO A 62 -5.85 22.63 -11.75
CA PRO A 62 -5.17 23.90 -11.48
C PRO A 62 -3.82 23.71 -10.76
N HIS A 63 -2.74 23.98 -11.47
CA HIS A 63 -1.38 23.95 -10.96
C HIS A 63 -0.56 25.12 -11.51
N CYS A 64 0.43 25.53 -10.75
CA CYS A 64 1.23 26.69 -11.04
C CYS A 64 2.71 26.43 -10.81
N VAL A 65 3.56 27.01 -11.67
CA VAL A 65 5.02 26.90 -11.62
C VAL A 65 5.62 28.30 -11.55
N ILE A 66 6.39 28.57 -10.50
CA ILE A 66 7.17 29.80 -10.31
C ILE A 66 8.66 29.43 -10.35
N PRO A 67 9.37 29.68 -11.47
CA PRO A 67 10.83 29.61 -11.48
C PRO A 67 11.43 30.76 -10.65
N ASN A 68 12.63 30.54 -10.11
CA ASN A 68 13.36 31.55 -9.33
C ASN A 68 12.51 32.17 -8.20
N PHE A 69 11.86 31.31 -7.40
CA PHE A 69 10.89 31.73 -6.40
C PHE A 69 11.45 32.70 -5.35
N ILE A 70 12.66 32.42 -4.83
CA ILE A 70 13.36 33.28 -3.86
C ILE A 70 14.47 34.05 -4.56
N GLU A 71 14.57 35.36 -4.34
CA GLU A 71 15.52 36.22 -5.06
C GLU A 71 16.97 36.03 -4.61
N SER A 72 17.19 35.84 -3.31
CA SER A 72 18.53 35.78 -2.74
C SER A 72 19.14 34.39 -2.90
N GLN A 73 20.12 34.28 -3.79
CA GLN A 73 20.90 33.04 -3.94
C GLN A 73 21.69 32.71 -2.66
N ASP A 74 22.25 33.72 -1.99
CA ASP A 74 22.94 33.55 -0.69
C ASP A 74 22.01 32.91 0.36
N PHE A 75 20.73 33.32 0.39
CA PHE A 75 19.74 32.73 1.27
C PHE A 75 19.47 31.26 0.94
N LEU A 76 19.30 30.93 -0.34
CA LEU A 76 19.03 29.56 -0.80
C LEU A 76 20.20 28.62 -0.49
N GLU A 77 21.44 29.08 -0.67
CA GLU A 77 22.63 28.31 -0.32
C GLU A 77 22.74 28.08 1.19
N GLY A 78 22.42 29.10 2.00
CA GLY A 78 22.33 28.98 3.45
C GLY A 78 21.23 28.02 3.91
N LEU A 79 20.05 28.11 3.29
CA LEU A 79 18.92 27.21 3.53
C LEU A 79 19.27 25.77 3.17
N HIS A 80 19.80 25.54 1.96
CA HIS A 80 20.22 24.22 1.51
C HIS A 80 21.25 23.59 2.45
N LYS A 81 22.22 24.39 2.94
CA LYS A 81 23.19 23.93 3.94
C LYS A 81 22.55 23.57 5.28
N GLU A 82 21.58 24.36 5.77
CA GLU A 82 20.85 24.03 6.99
C GLU A 82 20.04 22.73 6.83
N LEU A 83 19.33 22.57 5.72
CA LEU A 83 18.52 21.37 5.45
C LEU A 83 19.36 20.10 5.35
N LEU A 84 20.50 20.15 4.66
CA LEU A 84 21.41 18.99 4.57
C LEU A 84 22.06 18.62 5.90
N SER A 85 22.02 19.51 6.90
CA SER A 85 22.51 19.23 8.25
C SER A 85 21.45 18.64 9.19
N LEU A 86 20.21 18.49 8.72
CA LEU A 86 19.14 17.83 9.47
C LEU A 86 19.33 16.31 9.46
N ASP A 87 18.80 15.68 10.49
CA ASP A 87 18.61 14.23 10.50
C ASP A 87 17.44 13.88 9.57
N PHE A 88 17.66 12.85 8.74
CA PHE A 88 16.66 12.31 7.84
C PHE A 88 16.32 10.88 8.27
N HIS A 89 15.04 10.58 8.28
CA HIS A 89 14.49 9.28 8.63
C HIS A 89 13.87 8.64 7.40
N GLU A 90 14.12 7.35 7.21
CA GLU A 90 13.48 6.60 6.14
C GLU A 90 11.96 6.57 6.38
N LYS A 91 11.22 6.82 5.30
CA LYS A 91 9.77 6.74 5.23
C LYS A 91 9.45 5.68 4.19
N TYR A 92 8.74 4.65 4.62
CA TYR A 92 8.51 3.46 3.83
C TYR A 92 7.10 2.92 4.14
N ASN A 93 6.30 2.73 3.09
CA ASN A 93 5.03 1.99 3.11
C ASN A 93 4.70 1.51 1.68
N ASP A 94 3.49 1.05 1.41
CA ASP A 94 3.05 0.71 0.05
C ASP A 94 3.19 1.86 -0.97
N LEU A 95 2.80 3.07 -0.56
CA LEU A 95 2.74 4.27 -1.40
C LEU A 95 4.12 4.89 -1.71
N TYR A 96 5.06 4.81 -0.79
CA TYR A 96 6.33 5.54 -0.92
C TYR A 96 7.55 4.83 -0.35
N LYS A 97 8.71 5.28 -0.83
CA LYS A 97 10.02 5.11 -0.20
C LYS A 97 10.84 6.37 -0.43
N PHE A 98 11.21 7.08 0.62
CA PHE A 98 12.11 8.24 0.57
C PHE A 98 12.62 8.56 1.98
N GLN A 99 13.42 9.61 2.11
CA GLN A 99 13.89 10.10 3.41
C GLN A 99 13.26 11.46 3.75
N GLN A 100 12.77 11.62 4.98
CA GLN A 100 12.13 12.85 5.46
C GLN A 100 12.81 13.37 6.72
N SER A 101 12.99 14.69 6.81
CA SER A 101 13.40 15.33 8.06
C SER A 101 12.28 15.30 9.10
N ASP A 102 12.60 15.67 10.34
CA ASP A 102 11.57 16.14 11.28
C ASP A 102 10.73 17.29 10.66
N ASP A 103 9.51 17.47 11.18
CA ASP A 103 8.69 18.65 10.91
C ASP A 103 9.48 19.94 11.18
N LEU A 104 9.48 20.85 10.20
CA LEU A 104 10.25 22.09 10.25
C LEU A 104 9.57 23.18 11.09
N LYS A 105 8.34 22.96 11.57
CA LYS A 105 7.54 23.92 12.36
C LYS A 105 8.26 24.54 13.54
N LYS A 106 9.00 23.72 14.31
CA LYS A 106 9.66 24.15 15.57
C LYS A 106 11.18 24.35 15.44
N ARG A 107 11.74 24.19 14.23
CA ARG A 107 13.17 24.37 13.94
C ARG A 107 13.60 25.82 14.18
N ARG A 108 14.82 26.06 14.68
CA ARG A 108 15.30 27.38 15.15
C ARG A 108 16.43 27.95 14.30
N GLU A 109 16.89 27.18 13.33
CA GLU A 109 17.89 27.53 12.34
C GLU A 109 17.38 28.76 11.56
N PRO A 110 18.24 29.78 11.33
CA PRO A 110 17.79 31.09 10.87
C PRO A 110 17.20 31.08 9.45
N HIS A 111 17.74 30.31 8.50
CA HIS A 111 17.18 30.27 7.14
C HIS A 111 15.86 29.48 7.12
N ILE A 112 15.76 28.36 7.83
CA ILE A 112 14.48 27.63 7.98
C ILE A 112 13.42 28.53 8.64
N SER A 113 13.79 29.28 9.68
CA SER A 113 12.86 30.17 10.38
C SER A 113 12.37 31.33 9.50
N ALA A 114 13.26 31.90 8.69
CA ALA A 114 12.89 32.94 7.71
C ALA A 114 12.02 32.37 6.59
N LEU A 115 12.31 31.16 6.11
CA LEU A 115 11.48 30.49 5.09
C LEU A 115 10.05 30.23 5.60
N ARG A 116 9.88 29.84 6.86
CA ARG A 116 8.54 29.67 7.45
C ARG A 116 7.72 30.95 7.38
N LYS A 117 8.32 32.11 7.70
CA LYS A 117 7.65 33.41 7.58
C LYS A 117 7.30 33.72 6.13
N LEU A 118 8.28 33.55 5.22
CA LEU A 118 8.07 33.78 3.79
C LEU A 118 6.90 32.94 3.24
N LEU A 119 6.83 31.64 3.57
CA LEU A 119 5.77 30.77 3.06
C LEU A 119 4.42 31.00 3.76
N PHE A 120 4.39 30.95 5.10
CA PHE A 120 3.13 30.91 5.87
C PHE A 120 2.63 32.29 6.33
N GLU A 121 3.36 33.37 6.04
CA GLU A 121 2.87 34.75 6.20
C GLU A 121 2.74 35.41 4.83
N ASP A 122 3.86 35.68 4.15
CA ASP A 122 3.87 36.52 2.96
C ASP A 122 3.25 35.83 1.74
N PHE A 123 3.73 34.62 1.41
CA PHE A 123 3.25 33.86 0.25
C PHE A 123 1.83 33.31 0.49
N ARG A 124 1.50 32.89 1.72
CA ARG A 124 0.12 32.52 2.09
C ARG A 124 -0.85 33.68 1.85
N ALA A 125 -0.52 34.90 2.29
CA ALA A 125 -1.37 36.07 2.05
C ALA A 125 -1.53 36.33 0.54
N TRP A 126 -0.45 36.20 -0.23
CA TRP A 126 -0.52 36.29 -1.69
C TRP A 126 -1.42 35.21 -2.32
N LEU A 127 -1.31 33.96 -1.86
CA LEU A 127 -2.15 32.83 -2.32
C LEU A 127 -3.63 33.04 -1.98
N SER A 128 -3.94 33.48 -0.77
CA SER A 128 -5.31 33.79 -0.36
C SER A 128 -5.95 34.86 -1.26
N ASP A 129 -5.20 35.90 -1.60
CA ASP A 129 -5.68 36.95 -2.49
C ASP A 129 -5.94 36.46 -3.91
N ILE A 130 -5.06 35.62 -4.48
CA ILE A 130 -5.23 35.15 -5.87
C ILE A 130 -6.28 34.04 -6.02
N SER A 131 -6.45 33.22 -4.99
CA SER A 131 -7.36 32.07 -5.01
C SER A 131 -8.74 32.39 -4.44
N SER A 132 -8.87 33.50 -3.70
CA SER A 132 -10.05 33.82 -2.87
C SER A 132 -10.36 32.73 -1.84
N ILE A 133 -9.32 32.05 -1.34
CA ILE A 133 -9.40 31.04 -0.28
C ILE A 133 -8.83 31.62 1.02
N ASP A 134 -9.61 31.52 2.09
CA ASP A 134 -9.16 31.89 3.44
C ASP A 134 -8.18 30.83 3.97
N LEU A 135 -6.88 31.01 3.70
CA LEU A 135 -5.84 30.06 4.11
C LEU A 135 -5.41 30.33 5.55
N GLU A 136 -5.34 29.28 6.34
CA GLU A 136 -4.95 29.31 7.74
C GLU A 136 -3.43 29.54 7.92
N PRO A 137 -3.00 30.17 9.02
CA PRO A 137 -1.58 30.33 9.35
C PRO A 137 -0.90 29.03 9.83
N THR A 138 -1.60 27.89 9.76
CA THR A 138 -1.10 26.58 10.18
C THR A 138 0.15 26.21 9.38
N ILE A 139 1.27 26.04 10.09
CA ILE A 139 2.54 25.60 9.49
C ILE A 139 2.52 24.09 9.33
N ASP A 140 2.64 23.65 8.09
CA ASP A 140 2.73 22.26 7.67
C ASP A 140 3.74 22.16 6.51
N MET A 141 5.01 21.88 6.86
CA MET A 141 6.09 21.75 5.90
C MET A 141 7.18 20.81 6.40
N SER A 142 7.72 19.99 5.50
CA SER A 142 8.82 19.06 5.76
C SER A 142 9.90 19.17 4.68
N CYS A 143 11.09 18.65 4.98
CA CYS A 143 12.14 18.47 3.98
C CYS A 143 12.13 17.00 3.55
N ALA A 144 12.06 16.76 2.25
CA ALA A 144 12.13 15.43 1.67
C ALA A 144 13.37 15.29 0.79
N LYS A 145 14.00 14.13 0.87
CA LYS A 145 15.19 13.75 0.13
C LYS A 145 14.92 12.40 -0.55
N TYR A 146 15.02 12.40 -1.88
CA TYR A 146 14.86 11.21 -2.71
C TYR A 146 16.21 10.87 -3.35
N GLU A 147 16.64 9.63 -3.18
CA GLU A 147 17.86 9.05 -3.76
C GLU A 147 17.48 7.90 -4.71
N PHE A 148 18.48 7.23 -5.30
CA PHE A 148 18.23 6.16 -6.25
C PHE A 148 17.24 5.12 -5.71
N THR A 149 16.22 4.77 -6.51
CA THR A 149 15.07 3.89 -6.19
C THR A 149 13.95 4.49 -5.33
N ASP A 150 14.11 5.70 -4.82
CA ASP A 150 13.06 6.36 -4.05
C ASP A 150 11.95 6.88 -4.98
N ALA A 151 10.71 6.77 -4.53
CA ALA A 151 9.50 7.15 -5.26
C ALA A 151 8.36 7.48 -4.29
N LEU A 152 7.38 8.24 -4.77
CA LEU A 152 6.09 8.45 -4.12
C LEU A 152 5.01 8.25 -5.19
N LEU A 153 4.23 7.19 -5.08
CA LEU A 153 3.31 6.74 -6.12
C LEU A 153 2.03 7.59 -6.19
N CYS A 154 1.11 7.23 -7.07
CA CYS A 154 -0.09 8.01 -7.39
C CYS A 154 -1.00 8.21 -6.17
N HIS A 155 -1.18 9.47 -5.76
CA HIS A 155 -2.06 9.92 -4.68
C HIS A 155 -2.61 11.32 -5.00
N ASP A 156 -3.57 11.81 -4.22
CA ASP A 156 -4.30 13.08 -4.48
C ASP A 156 -4.05 14.17 -3.42
N ASP A 157 -3.26 13.87 -2.38
CA ASP A 157 -3.02 14.72 -1.21
C ASP A 157 -4.26 15.04 -0.35
N GLU A 158 -5.37 14.33 -0.56
CA GLU A 158 -6.61 14.57 0.18
C GLU A 158 -6.45 14.23 1.67
N LEU A 159 -6.46 15.28 2.50
CA LEU A 159 -6.57 15.19 3.96
C LEU A 159 -7.35 16.41 4.46
N GLU A 160 -8.09 16.27 5.55
CA GLU A 160 -8.93 17.35 6.08
C GLU A 160 -8.11 18.63 6.33
N GLY A 161 -8.64 19.77 5.87
CA GLY A 161 -8.00 21.08 5.97
C GLY A 161 -7.01 21.41 4.85
N ARG A 162 -6.41 20.44 4.14
CA ARG A 162 -5.46 20.73 3.05
C ARG A 162 -6.16 21.37 1.86
N ARG A 163 -5.63 22.50 1.38
CA ARG A 163 -6.21 23.25 0.23
C ARG A 163 -5.24 23.54 -0.90
N VAL A 164 -3.98 23.82 -0.59
CA VAL A 164 -2.96 24.08 -1.62
C VAL A 164 -1.70 23.33 -1.24
N ALA A 165 -1.32 22.34 -2.05
CA ALA A 165 -0.03 21.67 -1.93
C ALA A 165 1.06 22.53 -2.56
N PHE A 166 2.27 22.51 -2.01
CA PHE A 166 3.42 23.18 -2.60
C PHE A 166 4.69 22.34 -2.49
N ILE A 167 5.58 22.51 -3.47
CA ILE A 167 6.92 21.93 -3.49
C ILE A 167 7.92 22.99 -3.96
N LEU A 168 8.92 23.29 -3.13
CA LEU A 168 10.09 24.10 -3.45
C LEU A 168 11.30 23.19 -3.66
N TYR A 169 11.83 23.16 -4.89
CA TYR A 169 12.95 22.32 -5.27
C TYR A 169 14.31 22.98 -4.98
N LEU A 170 15.20 22.23 -4.34
CA LEU A 170 16.58 22.64 -4.04
C LEU A 170 17.56 21.59 -4.60
N VAL A 171 17.35 21.21 -5.86
CA VAL A 171 18.09 20.15 -6.55
C VAL A 171 19.33 20.69 -7.27
N PRO A 172 20.40 19.89 -7.46
CA PRO A 172 21.47 20.19 -8.42
C PRO A 172 20.93 20.22 -9.86
N PRO A 173 21.75 20.52 -10.90
CA PRO A 173 21.31 20.41 -12.28
C PRO A 173 20.61 19.06 -12.56
N TRP A 174 19.35 19.13 -12.98
CA TRP A 174 18.44 18.01 -13.10
C TRP A 174 17.77 17.98 -14.47
N ASP A 175 17.58 16.79 -15.02
CA ASP A 175 16.88 16.54 -16.27
C ASP A 175 15.94 15.34 -16.11
N SER A 176 15.09 15.11 -17.11
CA SER A 176 14.08 14.04 -17.05
C SER A 176 14.66 12.63 -17.04
N ALA A 177 15.89 12.41 -17.50
CA ALA A 177 16.51 11.09 -17.49
C ALA A 177 16.93 10.65 -16.07
N LEU A 178 17.04 11.59 -15.14
CA LEU A 178 17.34 11.32 -13.73
C LEU A 178 16.09 10.90 -12.92
N GLY A 179 14.90 10.91 -13.54
CA GLY A 179 13.64 10.64 -12.85
C GLY A 179 13.29 11.72 -11.82
N GLY A 180 12.56 11.36 -10.77
CA GLY A 180 12.16 12.30 -9.72
C GLY A 180 11.22 13.42 -10.21
N THR A 181 10.56 13.21 -11.34
CA THR A 181 9.59 14.16 -11.93
C THR A 181 8.32 14.21 -11.10
N LEU A 182 7.69 15.37 -11.03
CA LEU A 182 6.32 15.49 -10.52
C LEU A 182 5.37 15.23 -11.69
N ASP A 183 4.75 14.05 -11.70
CA ASP A 183 3.83 13.63 -12.76
C ASP A 183 2.39 13.89 -12.32
N LEU A 184 1.58 14.46 -13.22
CA LEU A 184 0.18 14.80 -12.98
C LEU A 184 -0.74 13.94 -13.87
N TYR A 185 -1.76 13.34 -13.27
CA TYR A 185 -2.67 12.41 -13.94
C TYR A 185 -3.95 13.10 -14.41
N SER A 186 -4.44 12.70 -15.58
CA SER A 186 -5.83 12.92 -15.97
C SER A 186 -6.76 12.00 -15.17
N THR A 187 -8.04 12.39 -15.02
CA THR A 187 -9.07 11.56 -14.40
C THR A 187 -10.10 11.01 -15.39
N ASP A 188 -10.77 9.94 -15.02
CA ASP A 188 -11.89 9.36 -15.77
C ASP A 188 -13.27 9.84 -15.25
N GLU A 189 -14.35 9.26 -15.80
CA GLU A 189 -15.73 9.57 -15.42
C GLU A 189 -16.13 9.15 -14.00
N HIS A 190 -15.28 8.36 -13.34
CA HIS A 190 -15.44 7.90 -11.96
C HIS A 190 -14.50 8.63 -10.99
N PHE A 191 -13.88 9.73 -11.42
CA PHE A 191 -12.89 10.48 -10.65
C PHE A 191 -11.69 9.62 -10.23
N GLN A 192 -11.33 8.60 -11.01
CA GLN A 192 -10.12 7.80 -10.80
C GLN A 192 -9.00 8.27 -11.74
N PRO A 193 -7.71 8.18 -11.33
CA PRO A 193 -6.60 8.54 -12.20
C PRO A 193 -6.51 7.56 -13.38
N LYS A 194 -6.15 8.10 -14.55
CA LYS A 194 -6.06 7.34 -15.80
C LYS A 194 -4.63 7.22 -16.31
N GLN A 195 -4.03 8.33 -16.72
CA GLN A 195 -2.68 8.37 -17.29
C GLN A 195 -1.99 9.68 -16.98
N ILE A 196 -0.66 9.67 -16.97
CA ILE A 196 0.16 10.87 -16.82
C ILE A 196 0.00 11.72 -18.08
N ILE A 197 -0.36 12.99 -17.92
CA ILE A 197 -0.46 13.94 -19.05
C ILE A 197 0.51 15.12 -18.92
N LYS A 198 1.07 15.35 -17.72
CA LYS A 198 2.13 16.32 -17.49
C LYS A 198 3.21 15.72 -16.60
N SER A 199 4.46 16.06 -16.88
CA SER A 199 5.62 15.63 -16.10
C SER A 199 6.55 16.82 -15.90
N LEU A 200 6.63 17.30 -14.66
CA LEU A 200 7.38 18.50 -14.30
C LEU A 200 8.75 18.12 -13.75
N VAL A 201 9.81 18.52 -14.47
CA VAL A 201 11.19 18.29 -14.05
C VAL A 201 11.55 19.26 -12.92
N PRO A 202 12.06 18.79 -11.76
CA PRO A 202 12.49 19.68 -10.69
C PRO A 202 13.70 20.51 -11.14
N ALA A 203 13.84 21.74 -10.64
CA ALA A 203 15.02 22.55 -10.86
C ALA A 203 15.27 23.44 -9.64
N TRP A 204 16.52 23.84 -9.43
CA TRP A 204 16.90 24.74 -8.34
C TRP A 204 15.98 25.97 -8.28
N ASN A 205 15.47 26.27 -7.08
CA ASN A 205 14.64 27.44 -6.80
C ASN A 205 13.32 27.50 -7.60
N LYS A 206 12.83 26.36 -8.07
CA LYS A 206 11.51 26.25 -8.69
C LYS A 206 10.49 25.89 -7.61
N LEU A 207 9.44 26.69 -7.50
CA LEU A 207 8.27 26.37 -6.68
C LEU A 207 7.13 25.91 -7.58
N VAL A 208 6.49 24.81 -7.23
CA VAL A 208 5.25 24.32 -7.82
C VAL A 208 4.18 24.31 -6.74
N PHE A 209 2.96 24.73 -7.07
CA PHE A 209 1.82 24.57 -6.18
C PHE A 209 0.55 24.21 -6.97
N PHE A 210 -0.38 23.52 -6.34
CA PHE A 210 -1.66 23.13 -6.96
C PHE A 210 -2.76 23.01 -5.91
N GLU A 211 -4.01 23.13 -6.38
CA GLU A 211 -5.18 22.97 -5.52
C GLU A 211 -5.38 21.48 -5.17
N VAL A 212 -5.52 21.19 -3.88
CA VAL A 212 -5.89 19.85 -3.39
C VAL A 212 -7.38 19.63 -3.67
N SER A 213 -7.69 18.54 -4.35
CA SER A 213 -9.06 18.20 -4.76
C SER A 213 -9.19 16.69 -5.03
N PRO A 214 -10.43 16.16 -5.18
CA PRO A 214 -10.65 14.75 -5.50
C PRO A 214 -10.09 14.29 -6.87
N VAL A 215 -9.45 15.19 -7.62
CA VAL A 215 -8.88 14.92 -8.94
C VAL A 215 -7.42 15.34 -9.06
N SER A 216 -6.78 15.83 -7.98
CA SER A 216 -5.38 16.28 -8.00
C SER A 216 -4.36 15.14 -7.92
N PHE A 217 -4.62 14.06 -8.67
CA PHE A 217 -3.77 12.87 -8.68
C PHE A 217 -2.40 13.16 -9.27
N HIS A 218 -1.36 12.84 -8.51
CA HIS A 218 0.03 13.06 -8.89
C HIS A 218 0.96 12.02 -8.24
N GLN A 219 2.19 11.97 -8.73
CA GLN A 219 3.25 11.14 -8.16
C GLN A 219 4.61 11.84 -8.27
N VAL A 220 5.59 11.38 -7.48
CA VAL A 220 7.02 11.61 -7.73
C VAL A 220 7.60 10.34 -8.35
N SER A 221 7.93 10.41 -9.64
CA SER A 221 8.53 9.27 -10.33
C SER A 221 9.83 8.84 -9.69
N GLU A 222 10.17 7.56 -9.87
CA GLU A 222 11.39 6.98 -9.29
C GLU A 222 12.63 7.81 -9.64
N VAL A 223 13.47 8.11 -8.67
CA VAL A 223 14.78 8.73 -8.92
C VAL A 223 15.73 7.67 -9.48
N LEU A 224 16.24 7.95 -10.68
CA LEU A 224 17.11 7.03 -11.44
C LEU A 224 18.59 7.37 -11.30
N SER A 225 18.91 8.53 -10.74
CA SER A 225 20.29 8.95 -10.51
C SER A 225 20.89 8.20 -9.32
N GLU A 226 21.96 7.45 -9.55
CA GLU A 226 22.75 6.81 -8.48
C GLU A 226 23.61 7.81 -7.68
N GLU A 227 23.96 8.95 -8.28
CA GLU A 227 24.91 9.91 -7.69
C GLU A 227 24.27 11.14 -7.05
N LYS A 228 23.08 11.54 -7.50
CA LYS A 228 22.46 12.83 -7.14
C LYS A 228 21.28 12.60 -6.22
N SER A 229 21.07 13.57 -5.33
CA SER A 229 19.95 13.58 -4.40
C SER A 229 18.96 14.68 -4.77
N ARG A 230 17.67 14.32 -4.84
CA ARG A 230 16.57 15.25 -5.08
C ARG A 230 16.08 15.79 -3.74
N LEU A 231 16.52 17.00 -3.38
CA LEU A 231 16.08 17.70 -2.18
C LEU A 231 14.92 18.66 -2.49
N SER A 232 13.89 18.62 -1.65
CA SER A 232 12.76 19.53 -1.74
C SER A 232 12.19 19.86 -0.37
N ILE A 233 11.62 21.06 -0.25
CA ILE A 233 10.68 21.38 0.82
C ILE A 233 9.29 21.24 0.26
N SER A 234 8.42 20.50 0.93
CA SER A 234 7.02 20.35 0.54
C SER A 234 6.10 20.49 1.74
N GLY A 235 4.84 20.81 1.47
CA GLY A 235 3.83 20.99 2.50
C GLY A 235 2.51 21.47 1.95
N TRP A 236 1.63 21.89 2.86
CA TRP A 236 0.28 22.31 2.52
C TRP A 236 -0.09 23.63 3.20
N PHE A 237 -0.81 24.47 2.48
CA PHE A 237 -1.59 25.54 3.07
C PHE A 237 -2.98 25.00 3.42
N HIS A 238 -3.35 25.18 4.69
CA HIS A 238 -4.62 24.72 5.23
C HIS A 238 -5.71 25.77 5.02
N GLY A 239 -6.98 25.35 4.99
CA GLY A 239 -8.14 26.21 4.80
C GLY A 239 -9.46 25.45 4.99
N PRO A 240 -10.60 26.02 4.56
CA PRO A 240 -11.90 25.37 4.72
C PRO A 240 -11.94 24.00 4.03
N SER A 241 -12.36 22.96 4.77
CA SER A 241 -12.48 21.59 4.26
C SER A 241 -13.38 21.50 3.03
N LEU A 242 -12.96 20.71 2.05
CA LEU A 242 -13.77 20.38 0.86
C LEU A 242 -14.68 19.19 1.16
N THR A 243 -15.86 19.15 0.53
CA THR A 243 -16.74 17.99 0.60
C THR A 243 -16.27 16.93 -0.39
N ARG A 244 -15.95 15.73 0.12
CA ARG A 244 -15.54 14.61 -0.73
C ARG A 244 -16.74 14.02 -1.48
N PRO A 245 -16.61 13.69 -2.78
CA PRO A 245 -17.59 12.86 -3.45
C PRO A 245 -17.68 11.49 -2.77
N LEU A 246 -18.78 10.76 -3.00
CA LEU A 246 -18.91 9.40 -2.52
C LEU A 246 -17.78 8.53 -3.09
N ALA A 247 -17.20 7.69 -2.25
CA ALA A 247 -16.16 6.76 -2.67
C ALA A 247 -16.67 5.86 -3.80
N TYR A 248 -15.88 5.75 -4.88
CA TYR A 248 -16.20 4.91 -6.02
C TYR A 248 -15.83 3.45 -5.74
N PHE A 249 -16.82 2.56 -5.66
CA PHE A 249 -16.59 1.12 -5.52
C PHE A 249 -16.40 0.48 -6.89
N GLU A 250 -15.26 -0.18 -7.09
CA GLU A 250 -15.02 -0.99 -8.29
C GLU A 250 -16.00 -2.18 -8.33
N PRO A 251 -16.42 -2.61 -9.53
CA PRO A 251 -17.12 -3.88 -9.69
C PRO A 251 -16.30 -5.02 -9.08
N LEU A 252 -16.96 -5.90 -8.33
CA LEU A 252 -16.29 -7.06 -7.76
C LEU A 252 -15.93 -8.06 -8.86
N GLU A 253 -14.71 -8.56 -8.79
CA GLU A 253 -14.26 -9.66 -9.64
C GLU A 253 -15.16 -10.89 -9.42
N PRO A 254 -15.59 -11.56 -10.50
CA PRO A 254 -16.40 -12.76 -10.37
C PRO A 254 -15.66 -13.87 -9.63
N ARG A 255 -16.33 -14.47 -8.65
CA ARG A 255 -15.86 -15.66 -7.93
C ARG A 255 -16.52 -16.90 -8.53
N TYR A 256 -15.75 -17.97 -8.67
CA TYR A 256 -16.19 -19.21 -9.27
C TYR A 256 -16.02 -20.38 -8.30
N PRO A 257 -16.98 -21.32 -8.24
CA PRO A 257 -16.76 -22.59 -7.54
C PRO A 257 -15.68 -23.40 -8.26
N HIS A 258 -15.23 -24.48 -7.62
CA HIS A 258 -14.27 -25.40 -8.22
C HIS A 258 -14.78 -26.02 -9.54
N ILE A 259 -13.84 -26.38 -10.41
CA ILE A 259 -14.08 -27.14 -11.64
C ILE A 259 -14.01 -28.64 -11.29
N PRO A 260 -15.06 -29.44 -11.59
CA PRO A 260 -15.03 -30.87 -11.34
C PRO A 260 -13.90 -31.56 -12.13
N LYS A 261 -12.85 -31.95 -11.41
CA LYS A 261 -11.66 -32.63 -11.93
C LYS A 261 -11.17 -33.61 -10.88
N ASP A 262 -10.87 -34.82 -11.33
CA ASP A 262 -10.44 -35.89 -10.46
C ASP A 262 -9.01 -35.67 -9.93
N HIS A 263 -8.66 -36.36 -8.85
CA HIS A 263 -7.37 -36.30 -8.16
C HIS A 263 -6.15 -36.60 -9.06
N GLU A 264 -6.34 -37.22 -10.24
CA GLU A 264 -5.31 -37.47 -11.25
C GLU A 264 -4.51 -36.20 -11.63
N ILE A 265 -5.18 -35.04 -11.70
CA ILE A 265 -4.51 -33.76 -12.02
C ILE A 265 -3.44 -33.39 -11.00
N LEU A 266 -3.62 -33.75 -9.72
CA LEU A 266 -2.63 -33.46 -8.68
C LEU A 266 -1.37 -34.30 -8.90
N TYR A 267 -1.51 -35.58 -9.23
CA TYR A 267 -0.34 -36.44 -9.51
C TYR A 267 0.40 -36.06 -10.77
N GLU A 268 -0.23 -35.35 -11.70
CA GLU A 268 0.47 -34.84 -12.87
C GLU A 268 1.31 -33.61 -12.55
N TRP A 269 0.84 -32.74 -11.66
CA TRP A 269 1.37 -31.39 -11.48
C TRP A 269 2.16 -31.18 -10.19
N ILE A 270 1.69 -31.75 -9.08
CA ILE A 270 2.19 -31.45 -7.74
C ILE A 270 3.36 -32.38 -7.39
N ASN A 271 4.34 -31.83 -6.69
CA ASN A 271 5.43 -32.60 -6.12
C ASN A 271 4.88 -33.68 -5.17
N PRO A 272 5.21 -34.98 -5.37
CA PRO A 272 4.61 -36.08 -4.63
C PRO A 272 4.71 -35.98 -3.11
N SER A 273 5.73 -35.29 -2.57
CA SER A 273 5.86 -35.06 -1.13
C SER A 273 4.61 -34.38 -0.57
N TYR A 274 4.05 -33.39 -1.28
CA TYR A 274 2.86 -32.64 -0.86
C TYR A 274 1.54 -33.44 -0.99
N LEU A 275 1.59 -34.62 -1.59
CA LEU A 275 0.45 -35.54 -1.70
C LEU A 275 0.46 -36.63 -0.63
N ASP A 276 1.52 -36.68 0.18
CA ASP A 276 1.61 -37.56 1.35
C ASP A 276 0.75 -37.02 2.50
N MET A 277 -0.05 -37.90 3.11
CA MET A 277 -1.00 -37.51 4.15
C MET A 277 -0.33 -37.14 5.48
N GLU A 278 0.79 -37.78 5.83
CA GLU A 278 1.53 -37.46 7.06
C GLU A 278 2.19 -36.08 6.93
N TYR A 279 2.70 -35.77 5.74
CA TYR A 279 3.28 -34.45 5.46
C TYR A 279 2.21 -33.36 5.36
N GLN A 280 1.03 -33.65 4.80
CA GLN A 280 -0.12 -32.74 4.82
C GLN A 280 -0.52 -32.36 6.25
N ALA A 281 -0.55 -33.31 7.18
CA ALA A 281 -0.88 -33.04 8.58
C ALA A 281 0.16 -32.10 9.25
N GLN A 282 1.45 -32.27 8.94
CA GLN A 282 2.51 -31.38 9.44
C GLN A 282 2.37 -29.97 8.87
N ILE A 283 2.04 -29.86 7.57
CA ILE A 283 1.77 -28.57 6.92
C ILE A 283 0.58 -27.88 7.59
N GLN A 284 -0.48 -28.62 7.88
CA GLN A 284 -1.67 -28.08 8.57
C GLN A 284 -1.33 -27.57 9.97
N GLU A 285 -0.55 -28.32 10.75
CA GLU A 285 -0.13 -27.90 12.09
C GLU A 285 0.66 -26.58 12.05
N GLU A 286 1.63 -26.47 11.13
CA GLU A 286 2.42 -25.24 10.96
C GLU A 286 1.52 -24.07 10.49
N PHE A 287 0.60 -24.33 9.57
CA PHE A 287 -0.32 -23.32 9.07
C PHE A 287 -1.31 -22.84 10.13
N GLU A 288 -1.83 -23.72 10.99
CA GLU A 288 -2.72 -23.34 12.09
C GLU A 288 -2.02 -22.46 13.13
N GLU A 289 -0.71 -22.67 13.37
CA GLU A 289 0.08 -21.85 14.29
C GLU A 289 0.34 -20.44 13.72
N ARG A 290 0.64 -20.34 12.42
CA ARG A 290 1.20 -19.11 11.82
C ARG A 290 0.26 -18.38 10.87
N SER A 291 -0.80 -19.05 10.41
CA SER A 291 -1.69 -18.61 9.33
C SER A 291 -0.97 -18.31 8.00
N GLU A 292 0.25 -18.83 7.84
CA GLU A 292 1.11 -18.69 6.67
C GLU A 292 1.98 -19.94 6.50
N ILE A 293 2.28 -20.30 5.26
CA ILE A 293 3.32 -21.28 4.95
C ILE A 293 3.89 -21.07 3.55
N LEU A 294 5.16 -21.46 3.34
CA LEU A 294 5.85 -21.44 2.05
C LEU A 294 6.30 -22.84 1.64
N LEU A 295 5.68 -23.38 0.58
CA LEU A 295 5.95 -24.72 0.06
C LEU A 295 6.87 -24.64 -1.16
N LYS A 296 8.13 -25.06 -1.00
CA LYS A 296 9.15 -24.99 -2.06
C LYS A 296 9.05 -26.16 -3.03
N GLU A 297 9.48 -25.93 -4.27
CA GLU A 297 9.41 -26.94 -5.33
C GLU A 297 7.99 -27.56 -5.47
N PHE A 298 6.96 -26.71 -5.40
CA PHE A 298 5.56 -27.14 -5.30
C PHE A 298 5.09 -27.89 -6.55
N LEU A 299 5.37 -27.36 -7.73
CA LEU A 299 5.14 -28.08 -8.98
C LEU A 299 6.29 -29.03 -9.27
N LYS A 300 5.98 -30.15 -9.94
CA LYS A 300 7.02 -31.04 -10.46
C LYS A 300 7.96 -30.29 -11.40
N PRO A 301 9.29 -30.51 -11.32
CA PRO A 301 10.27 -29.76 -12.09
C PRO A 301 9.99 -29.72 -13.60
N GLU A 302 9.52 -30.82 -14.19
CA GLU A 302 9.20 -30.91 -15.61
C GLU A 302 7.96 -30.10 -16.01
N LYS A 303 6.98 -29.92 -15.11
CA LYS A 303 5.80 -29.09 -15.35
C LYS A 303 6.16 -27.62 -15.15
N PHE A 304 6.87 -27.30 -14.08
CA PHE A 304 7.37 -25.94 -13.82
C PHE A 304 8.24 -25.42 -14.97
N ALA A 305 9.16 -26.24 -15.49
CA ALA A 305 10.00 -25.85 -16.64
C ALA A 305 9.18 -25.52 -17.89
N LYS A 306 8.11 -26.29 -18.18
CA LYS A 306 7.21 -26.02 -19.31
C LYS A 306 6.39 -24.76 -19.11
N VAL A 307 5.94 -24.49 -17.88
CA VAL A 307 5.25 -23.23 -17.52
C VAL A 307 6.18 -22.04 -17.75
N CYS A 308 7.40 -22.07 -17.20
CA CYS A 308 8.39 -21.01 -17.41
C CYS A 308 8.74 -20.83 -18.89
N GLU A 309 8.92 -21.92 -19.66
CA GLU A 309 9.18 -21.83 -21.09
C GLU A 309 8.03 -21.15 -21.85
N ALA A 310 6.78 -21.47 -21.50
CA ALA A 310 5.61 -20.83 -22.10
C ALA A 310 5.47 -19.36 -21.71
N LEU A 311 5.86 -18.97 -20.49
CA LEU A 311 5.86 -17.56 -20.06
C LEU A 311 6.95 -16.73 -20.76
N GLU A 312 8.12 -17.34 -20.99
CA GLU A 312 9.27 -16.66 -21.61
C GLU A 312 9.18 -16.56 -23.13
N LYS A 313 8.69 -17.62 -23.78
CA LYS A 313 8.72 -17.76 -25.24
C LYS A 313 7.33 -17.82 -25.88
N GLY A 314 6.29 -18.09 -25.10
CA GLY A 314 4.93 -18.21 -25.60
C GLY A 314 4.32 -16.87 -25.97
N GLU A 315 3.33 -16.92 -26.85
CA GLU A 315 2.48 -15.78 -27.18
C GLU A 315 1.42 -15.62 -26.09
N VAL A 316 1.77 -14.90 -25.02
CA VAL A 316 0.81 -14.51 -23.97
C VAL A 316 0.42 -13.05 -24.20
N GLU A 317 -0.88 -12.79 -24.36
CA GLU A 317 -1.42 -11.44 -24.42
C GLU A 317 -1.50 -10.85 -23.01
N TRP A 318 -0.81 -9.73 -22.79
CA TRP A 318 -0.74 -9.01 -21.53
C TRP A 318 -1.46 -7.68 -21.62
N THR A 319 -2.26 -7.35 -20.60
CA THR A 319 -2.94 -6.06 -20.48
C THR A 319 -2.52 -5.36 -19.19
N SER A 320 -2.27 -4.05 -19.25
CA SER A 320 -1.97 -3.26 -18.05
C SER A 320 -3.23 -3.11 -17.20
N HIS A 321 -3.14 -3.47 -15.93
CA HIS A 321 -4.22 -3.38 -14.96
C HIS A 321 -4.03 -2.16 -14.06
N GLY A 322 -5.08 -1.34 -13.94
CA GLY A 322 -5.11 -0.09 -13.18
C GLY A 322 -6.29 -0.04 -12.19
N PRO A 323 -6.70 1.15 -11.71
CA PRO A 323 -6.10 2.47 -11.93
C PRO A 323 -4.81 2.70 -11.09
N PRO A 324 -3.95 3.69 -11.45
CA PRO A 324 -2.65 3.92 -10.82
C PRO A 324 -2.67 4.21 -9.31
N ASN A 325 -3.75 4.75 -8.74
CA ASN A 325 -3.88 4.92 -7.28
C ASN A 325 -4.20 3.61 -6.52
N LYS A 326 -4.30 2.48 -7.22
CA LYS A 326 -4.61 1.18 -6.63
C LYS A 326 -3.64 0.10 -7.06
N ARG A 327 -3.29 0.07 -8.34
CA ARG A 327 -2.45 -0.98 -8.93
C ARG A 327 -1.88 -0.57 -10.26
N PHE A 328 -0.72 -1.14 -10.57
CA PHE A 328 -0.13 -1.09 -11.89
C PHE A 328 0.69 -2.35 -12.12
N TYR A 329 0.14 -3.32 -12.84
CA TYR A 329 0.84 -4.54 -13.25
C TYR A 329 0.24 -5.07 -14.55
N GLU A 330 0.78 -6.15 -15.09
CA GLU A 330 0.23 -6.79 -16.29
C GLU A 330 -0.52 -8.07 -15.93
N LYS A 331 -1.75 -8.20 -16.45
CA LYS A 331 -2.62 -9.36 -16.31
C LYS A 331 -2.74 -10.07 -17.65
N ALA A 332 -2.64 -11.39 -17.66
CA ALA A 332 -2.79 -12.17 -18.88
C ALA A 332 -4.26 -12.31 -19.31
N GLU A 333 -4.52 -12.30 -20.61
CA GLU A 333 -5.84 -12.63 -21.17
C GLU A 333 -6.05 -14.16 -21.17
N GLU A 334 -6.87 -14.64 -20.24
CA GLU A 334 -7.03 -16.07 -19.97
C GLU A 334 -7.52 -16.88 -21.19
N SER A 335 -8.39 -16.27 -22.01
CA SER A 335 -8.97 -16.96 -23.17
C SER A 335 -7.92 -17.35 -24.23
N GLN A 336 -6.81 -16.62 -24.29
CA GLN A 336 -5.76 -16.77 -25.28
C GLN A 336 -4.48 -17.43 -24.76
N LEU A 337 -4.49 -17.89 -23.50
CA LEU A 337 -3.32 -18.55 -22.92
C LEU A 337 -2.89 -19.82 -23.71
N PRO A 338 -1.58 -20.07 -23.84
CA PRO A 338 -1.04 -21.37 -24.24
C PRO A 338 -1.57 -22.52 -23.38
N ASP A 339 -1.73 -23.70 -23.96
CA ASP A 339 -2.37 -24.86 -23.31
C ASP A 339 -1.77 -25.19 -21.94
N VAL A 340 -0.43 -25.22 -21.80
CA VAL A 340 0.21 -25.51 -20.52
C VAL A 340 -0.12 -24.48 -19.43
N LEU A 341 -0.32 -23.21 -19.80
CA LEU A 341 -0.71 -22.17 -18.84
C LEU A 341 -2.20 -22.27 -18.50
N LYS A 342 -3.05 -22.63 -19.48
CA LYS A 342 -4.47 -22.95 -19.24
C LYS A 342 -4.63 -24.12 -18.29
N ASP A 343 -3.87 -25.20 -18.51
CA ASP A 343 -3.89 -26.38 -17.64
C ASP A 343 -3.41 -26.04 -16.22
N CYS A 344 -2.42 -25.14 -16.09
CA CYS A 344 -1.97 -24.67 -14.78
C CYS A 344 -3.02 -23.79 -14.09
N MET A 345 -3.71 -22.91 -14.81
CA MET A 345 -4.86 -22.17 -14.28
C MET A 345 -5.99 -23.12 -13.86
N GLU A 346 -6.24 -24.19 -14.63
CA GLU A 346 -7.25 -25.20 -14.30
C GLU A 346 -6.88 -26.00 -13.05
N LEU A 347 -5.60 -26.34 -12.85
CA LEU A 347 -5.11 -26.95 -11.61
C LEU A 347 -5.53 -26.12 -10.39
N PHE A 348 -5.29 -24.81 -10.41
CA PHE A 348 -5.67 -23.90 -9.32
C PHE A 348 -7.17 -23.67 -9.17
N ARG A 349 -7.98 -24.08 -10.15
CA ARG A 349 -9.45 -24.04 -10.06
C ARG A 349 -10.07 -25.41 -9.81
N SER A 350 -9.27 -26.47 -9.77
CA SER A 350 -9.77 -27.86 -9.72
C SER A 350 -10.35 -28.22 -8.36
N GLU A 351 -11.41 -29.05 -8.36
CA GLU A 351 -12.01 -29.63 -7.15
C GLU A 351 -10.95 -30.33 -6.29
N ALA A 352 -10.05 -31.07 -6.92
CA ALA A 352 -8.95 -31.75 -6.26
C ALA A 352 -8.03 -30.79 -5.50
N LEU A 353 -7.70 -29.61 -6.05
CA LEU A 353 -6.87 -28.64 -5.35
C LEU A 353 -7.61 -27.94 -4.21
N PHE A 354 -8.91 -27.66 -4.35
CA PHE A 354 -9.71 -27.14 -3.24
C PHE A 354 -9.65 -28.08 -2.03
N LEU A 355 -9.75 -29.39 -2.25
CA LEU A 355 -9.60 -30.39 -1.20
C LEU A 355 -8.16 -30.45 -0.65
N LEU A 356 -7.14 -30.35 -1.51
CA LEU A 356 -5.74 -30.33 -1.06
C LEU A 356 -5.46 -29.11 -0.17
N LEU A 357 -5.95 -27.93 -0.54
CA LEU A 357 -5.81 -26.71 0.26
C LEU A 357 -6.57 -26.81 1.58
N SER A 358 -7.75 -27.45 1.60
CA SER A 358 -8.42 -27.80 2.87
C SER A 358 -7.52 -28.62 3.78
N ASN A 359 -6.82 -29.63 3.25
CA ASN A 359 -5.91 -30.45 4.03
C ASN A 359 -4.68 -29.68 4.51
N PHE A 360 -4.19 -28.70 3.77
CA PHE A 360 -3.04 -27.89 4.20
C PHE A 360 -3.38 -26.83 5.24
N THR A 361 -4.64 -26.41 5.33
CA THR A 361 -5.00 -25.19 6.06
C THR A 361 -6.05 -25.39 7.15
N GLY A 362 -6.73 -26.54 7.16
CA GLY A 362 -7.88 -26.77 8.03
C GLY A 362 -9.16 -26.03 7.59
N LEU A 363 -9.08 -25.17 6.58
CA LEU A 363 -10.23 -24.42 6.06
C LEU A 363 -11.19 -25.32 5.27
N LYS A 364 -12.49 -25.04 5.34
CA LYS A 364 -13.54 -25.81 4.64
C LYS A 364 -13.76 -25.33 3.21
N LEU A 365 -12.73 -25.44 2.38
CA LEU A 365 -12.78 -25.17 0.94
C LEU A 365 -13.40 -26.31 0.12
N HIS A 366 -13.64 -27.48 0.72
CA HIS A 366 -14.28 -28.60 0.05
C HIS A 366 -15.28 -29.32 0.94
N PHE A 367 -16.34 -29.89 0.37
CA PHE A 367 -17.41 -30.54 1.14
C PHE A 367 -16.98 -31.88 1.79
N LEU A 368 -15.90 -32.50 1.29
CA LEU A 368 -15.26 -33.67 1.90
C LEU A 368 -14.23 -33.31 2.97
N ALA A 369 -13.89 -32.03 3.13
CA ALA A 369 -12.98 -31.60 4.18
C ALA A 369 -13.65 -31.75 5.56
N PRO A 370 -12.90 -32.19 6.58
CA PRO A 370 -13.44 -32.37 7.92
C PRO A 370 -13.98 -31.03 8.46
N SER A 371 -15.14 -31.07 9.12
CA SER A 371 -15.65 -29.91 9.87
C SER A 371 -15.04 -29.87 11.27
N GLU A 372 -14.88 -28.66 11.83
CA GLU A 372 -14.48 -28.49 13.24
C GLU A 372 -15.36 -29.29 14.22
N ASP A 373 -16.63 -29.49 13.87
CA ASP A 373 -17.61 -30.25 14.66
C ASP A 373 -17.33 -31.78 14.60
N GLU A 374 -16.82 -32.33 13.49
CA GLU A 374 -16.51 -33.76 13.34
C GLU A 374 -15.16 -34.17 13.96
N LEU A 375 -14.24 -33.22 14.16
CA LEU A 375 -12.93 -33.44 14.79
C LEU A 375 -13.04 -33.52 16.33
N LYS A 376 -13.98 -32.79 16.93
CA LYS A 376 -14.26 -32.84 18.39
C LYS A 376 -14.91 -34.16 18.81
N ASP A 377 -15.82 -34.71 18.00
CA ASP A 377 -16.43 -36.01 18.28
C ASP A 377 -15.43 -37.18 18.19
N LYS A 378 -14.39 -37.07 17.35
CA LYS A 378 -13.32 -38.08 17.27
C LYS A 378 -12.37 -38.05 18.47
N THR A 379 -12.07 -36.87 19.01
CA THR A 379 -11.21 -36.73 20.20
C THR A 379 -11.93 -37.14 21.51
N GLU A 380 -13.25 -36.94 21.61
CA GLU A 380 -14.03 -37.46 22.75
C GLU A 380 -14.28 -38.97 22.66
N GLY A 381 -14.39 -39.53 21.46
CA GLY A 381 -14.58 -40.97 21.23
C GLY A 381 -13.38 -41.85 21.58
N GLU A 382 -12.15 -41.35 21.40
CA GLU A 382 -10.92 -42.10 21.72
C GLU A 382 -10.57 -42.11 23.21
N ALA A 383 -10.98 -41.08 23.97
CA ALA A 383 -10.79 -41.04 25.43
C ALA A 383 -11.69 -42.03 26.20
N ALA A 384 -12.77 -42.52 25.58
CA ALA A 384 -13.73 -43.44 26.20
C ALA A 384 -13.34 -44.93 26.09
N CYS A 385 -12.27 -45.29 25.37
CA CYS A 385 -11.87 -46.68 25.13
C CYS A 385 -10.54 -47.10 25.79
N THR A 386 -10.19 -46.55 26.96
CA THR A 386 -9.12 -47.12 27.79
C THR A 386 -9.45 -47.04 29.29
N THR A 387 -10.40 -47.85 29.77
CA THR A 387 -10.38 -48.39 31.14
C THR A 387 -11.41 -49.52 31.26
N GLY A 388 -10.95 -50.75 31.51
CA GLY A 388 -11.86 -51.86 31.73
C GLY A 388 -11.17 -53.20 31.96
N SER A 389 -10.60 -53.40 33.14
CA SER A 389 -10.40 -54.73 33.76
C SER A 389 -10.02 -54.55 35.24
N THR A 390 -10.92 -54.87 36.17
CA THR A 390 -10.84 -55.92 37.22
C THR A 390 -11.72 -55.63 38.45
N GLU A 391 -12.61 -56.60 38.73
CA GLU A 391 -12.98 -57.22 40.03
C GLU A 391 -13.94 -56.56 41.06
N GLU A 392 -15.12 -57.22 41.15
CA GLU A 392 -15.95 -57.69 42.29
C GLU A 392 -16.00 -57.01 43.67
N GLY A 393 -17.24 -56.85 44.18
CA GLY A 393 -17.56 -56.90 45.61
C GLY A 393 -18.92 -56.27 46.03
N THR A 394 -19.94 -57.11 46.27
CA THR A 394 -21.06 -57.05 47.27
C THR A 394 -21.41 -55.70 47.96
N SER A 395 -22.65 -55.22 48.20
CA SER A 395 -23.97 -55.83 48.49
C SER A 395 -25.05 -54.75 48.84
N HIS A 396 -26.34 -55.14 48.85
CA HIS A 396 -27.54 -54.53 49.51
C HIS A 396 -28.28 -53.33 48.86
N SER A 397 -29.49 -53.53 48.28
CA SER A 397 -30.87 -53.37 48.82
C SER A 397 -31.33 -51.90 48.95
N SER A 398 -32.49 -51.39 48.55
CA SER A 398 -33.88 -51.90 48.43
C SER A 398 -34.79 -50.76 47.89
N SER A 399 -35.89 -51.10 47.18
CA SER A 399 -37.29 -50.57 47.27
C SER A 399 -37.55 -49.04 47.31
N GLU A 400 -38.61 -48.40 46.78
CA GLU A 400 -39.92 -48.77 46.24
C GLU A 400 -40.63 -47.47 45.71
N ASN A 401 -41.53 -47.62 44.72
CA ASN A 401 -42.82 -46.93 44.49
C ASN A 401 -43.09 -45.44 44.90
N ASN A 402 -43.64 -44.64 43.96
CA ASN A 402 -45.10 -44.41 43.88
C ASN A 402 -45.59 -43.50 42.72
N GLN A 403 -46.71 -43.95 42.15
CA GLN A 403 -47.78 -43.34 41.31
C GLN A 403 -48.39 -42.04 41.90
N ALA A 404 -49.28 -41.20 41.31
CA ALA A 404 -49.93 -41.00 40.00
C ALA A 404 -50.90 -39.76 40.12
N ALA A 405 -51.66 -39.48 39.04
CA ALA A 405 -52.93 -38.72 38.90
C ALA A 405 -52.83 -37.19 38.63
N ILE A 406 -53.16 -36.65 37.43
CA ILE A 406 -54.46 -36.48 36.71
C ILE A 406 -55.42 -35.47 37.37
N SER A 407 -55.74 -34.35 36.67
CA SER A 407 -57.12 -33.89 36.34
C SER A 407 -57.22 -32.48 35.70
N ASN A 408 -57.57 -32.45 34.41
CA ASN A 408 -58.60 -31.68 33.68
C ASN A 408 -59.14 -30.27 34.11
N ASN A 409 -58.95 -29.32 33.18
CA ASN A 409 -59.94 -28.58 32.35
C ASN A 409 -60.48 -27.16 32.72
N SER A 410 -60.45 -26.30 31.68
CA SER A 410 -61.41 -25.25 31.26
C SER A 410 -61.16 -23.73 31.49
N GLN A 411 -61.01 -23.06 30.33
CA GLN A 411 -61.61 -21.80 29.85
C GLN A 411 -61.15 -20.37 30.28
N GLN A 412 -60.67 -19.66 29.24
CA GLN A 412 -60.95 -18.27 28.81
C GLN A 412 -60.36 -17.04 29.53
N SER A 413 -59.56 -16.30 28.74
CA SER A 413 -59.72 -14.88 28.34
C SER A 413 -58.59 -13.89 28.68
N SER A 414 -58.42 -12.97 27.70
CA SER A 414 -57.75 -11.66 27.69
C SER A 414 -56.23 -11.54 27.80
N GLU A 415 -55.64 -11.16 26.66
CA GLU A 415 -54.74 -10.00 26.45
C GLU A 415 -53.59 -9.78 27.43
N GLN A 416 -52.37 -10.08 26.96
CA GLN A 416 -51.18 -9.20 26.96
C GLN A 416 -49.95 -10.06 26.62
N THR A 417 -49.40 -9.92 25.41
CA THR A 417 -48.08 -10.47 25.06
C THR A 417 -47.07 -9.35 25.02
N ASP A 418 -46.31 -9.27 26.11
CA ASP A 418 -45.02 -8.60 26.21
C ASP A 418 -43.96 -9.30 25.35
N SER A 419 -42.96 -8.50 25.02
CA SER A 419 -41.86 -8.67 24.08
C SER A 419 -40.75 -9.69 24.41
N ALA A 420 -40.08 -10.14 23.34
CA ALA A 420 -38.70 -10.70 23.18
C ALA A 420 -38.56 -12.23 23.04
N PRO A 421 -37.48 -12.74 22.40
CA PRO A 421 -36.84 -12.33 21.15
C PRO A 421 -36.75 -13.50 20.12
N GLU A 422 -36.93 -13.23 18.84
CA GLU A 422 -36.65 -14.20 17.75
C GLU A 422 -35.15 -14.23 17.43
N GLU A 423 -34.36 -14.85 18.30
CA GLU A 423 -33.05 -15.39 17.96
C GLU A 423 -33.07 -16.89 18.23
N GLU A 424 -33.31 -17.65 17.17
CA GLU A 424 -32.88 -19.03 16.92
C GLU A 424 -33.84 -19.64 15.89
N VAL A 425 -33.52 -19.52 14.60
CA VAL A 425 -33.45 -20.62 13.61
C VAL A 425 -32.87 -20.02 12.31
N ALA A 426 -31.63 -19.54 12.34
CA ALA A 426 -30.84 -19.42 11.12
C ALA A 426 -30.15 -20.77 10.89
N LYS A 427 -30.79 -21.66 10.13
CA LYS A 427 -30.12 -22.86 9.59
C LYS A 427 -28.86 -22.38 8.86
N LYS A 428 -27.66 -22.75 9.36
CA LYS A 428 -26.37 -22.61 8.69
C LYS A 428 -26.52 -23.15 7.25
N LYS A 429 -26.70 -22.25 6.28
CA LYS A 429 -26.54 -22.61 4.86
C LYS A 429 -25.06 -22.90 4.70
N SER A 430 -24.70 -24.12 4.30
CA SER A 430 -23.35 -24.41 3.83
C SER A 430 -23.01 -23.40 2.76
N SER A 431 -21.99 -22.57 2.99
CA SER A 431 -21.41 -21.73 1.94
C SER A 431 -20.85 -22.66 0.85
N VAL A 432 -20.87 -22.20 -0.39
CA VAL A 432 -20.24 -22.91 -1.50
C VAL A 432 -18.85 -22.28 -1.64
N PRO A 433 -17.77 -23.03 -1.42
CA PRO A 433 -16.43 -22.50 -1.58
C PRO A 433 -16.20 -21.96 -2.97
N THR A 434 -15.52 -20.83 -3.08
CA THR A 434 -15.21 -20.17 -4.35
C THR A 434 -13.77 -19.71 -4.42
N CYS A 435 -13.29 -19.44 -5.62
CA CYS A 435 -12.02 -18.78 -5.85
C CYS A 435 -12.12 -17.72 -6.94
N GLN A 436 -11.13 -16.85 -6.95
CA GLN A 436 -10.77 -16.03 -8.10
C GLN A 436 -9.26 -16.12 -8.28
N GLY A 437 -8.78 -16.01 -9.50
CA GLY A 437 -7.35 -16.03 -9.73
C GLY A 437 -6.96 -15.57 -11.11
N GLU A 438 -5.71 -15.14 -11.22
CA GLU A 438 -5.13 -14.52 -12.39
C GLU A 438 -3.65 -14.87 -12.53
N LEU A 439 -3.16 -14.81 -13.77
CA LEU A 439 -1.75 -14.89 -14.10
C LEU A 439 -1.20 -13.47 -14.27
N ARG A 440 -0.19 -13.11 -13.48
CA ARG A 440 0.38 -11.75 -13.41
C ARG A 440 1.81 -11.72 -13.93
N ARG A 441 2.19 -10.58 -14.53
CA ARG A 441 3.57 -10.24 -14.86
C ARG A 441 4.01 -8.99 -14.12
N TRP A 442 5.17 -9.10 -13.48
CA TRP A 442 5.79 -8.08 -12.66
C TRP A 442 7.09 -7.62 -13.31
N ARG A 443 7.25 -6.31 -13.49
CA ARG A 443 8.47 -5.68 -14.02
C ARG A 443 8.71 -4.35 -13.31
N THR A 444 9.86 -3.75 -13.57
CA THR A 444 10.21 -2.39 -13.11
C THR A 444 9.05 -1.41 -13.31
N GLY A 445 8.69 -0.68 -12.26
CA GLY A 445 7.58 0.25 -12.20
C GLY A 445 6.25 -0.35 -11.72
N HIS A 446 6.09 -1.68 -11.65
CA HIS A 446 4.84 -2.31 -11.21
C HIS A 446 4.66 -2.30 -9.68
N TYR A 447 3.41 -2.24 -9.21
CA TYR A 447 3.03 -2.21 -7.78
C TYR A 447 1.53 -2.51 -7.55
N THR A 448 1.14 -2.69 -6.29
CA THR A 448 -0.23 -2.45 -5.81
C THR A 448 -0.22 -1.56 -4.57
N LEU A 449 -1.34 -0.93 -4.26
CA LEU A 449 -1.53 -0.01 -3.13
C LEU A 449 -2.75 -0.40 -2.30
N ILE A 450 -2.66 -0.09 -1.02
CA ILE A 450 -3.79 -0.08 -0.11
C ILE A 450 -4.64 1.15 -0.43
N HIS A 451 -5.95 0.95 -0.45
CA HIS A 451 -6.92 2.00 -0.77
C HIS A 451 -8.22 1.79 0.00
N ASP A 452 -9.02 2.85 0.15
CA ASP A 452 -10.25 2.89 0.96
C ASP A 452 -11.25 1.76 0.69
N ASN A 453 -11.25 1.24 -0.54
CA ASN A 453 -12.18 0.18 -0.98
C ASN A 453 -11.55 -1.21 -1.00
N SER A 454 -10.37 -1.38 -0.41
CA SER A 454 -9.75 -2.69 -0.24
C SER A 454 -10.69 -3.54 0.62
N GLN A 455 -11.29 -4.56 0.01
CA GLN A 455 -12.20 -5.44 0.72
C GLN A 455 -11.43 -6.22 1.79
N THR A 456 -11.91 -6.14 3.03
CA THR A 456 -11.41 -6.96 4.11
C THR A 456 -12.42 -8.06 4.42
N GLU A 457 -12.05 -9.27 4.06
CA GLU A 457 -12.85 -10.48 4.22
C GLU A 457 -11.93 -11.65 4.51
N PHE A 458 -12.46 -12.67 5.18
CA PHE A 458 -11.73 -13.92 5.41
C PHE A 458 -11.43 -14.59 4.08
N ALA A 459 -10.16 -14.85 3.81
CA ALA A 459 -9.72 -15.39 2.53
C ALA A 459 -8.35 -16.06 2.65
N LEU A 460 -8.15 -17.13 1.88
CA LEU A 460 -6.85 -17.76 1.71
C LEU A 460 -6.20 -17.25 0.42
N ASP A 461 -5.10 -16.53 0.55
CA ASP A 461 -4.27 -16.15 -0.59
C ASP A 461 -3.33 -17.27 -0.97
N LEU A 462 -3.15 -17.46 -2.27
CA LEU A 462 -2.19 -18.38 -2.86
C LEU A 462 -1.37 -17.64 -3.91
N VAL A 463 -0.05 -17.76 -3.84
CA VAL A 463 0.87 -17.21 -4.85
C VAL A 463 1.92 -18.26 -5.23
N LEU A 464 1.98 -18.61 -6.52
CA LEU A 464 3.06 -19.44 -7.08
C LEU A 464 3.96 -18.60 -7.98
N TYR A 465 5.24 -18.47 -7.64
CA TYR A 465 6.19 -17.64 -8.40
C TYR A 465 6.91 -18.43 -9.51
N CYS A 466 7.12 -17.74 -10.64
CA CYS A 466 7.79 -18.26 -11.83
C CYS A 466 8.82 -17.25 -12.37
N GLY A 467 10.03 -17.73 -12.72
CA GLY A 467 11.06 -16.93 -13.38
C GLY A 467 11.74 -15.86 -12.51
N CYS A 468 11.72 -15.98 -11.18
CA CYS A 468 12.34 -15.03 -10.25
C CYS A 468 13.74 -15.46 -9.74
N GLU A 469 14.49 -16.27 -10.49
CA GLU A 469 15.88 -16.60 -10.14
C GLU A 469 16.73 -15.34 -9.91
N GLY A 470 17.41 -15.27 -8.76
CA GLY A 470 18.26 -14.14 -8.38
C GLY A 470 17.48 -12.83 -8.14
N TRP A 471 16.19 -12.92 -7.83
CA TRP A 471 15.41 -11.79 -7.37
C TRP A 471 15.71 -11.48 -5.91
N GLU A 472 16.02 -10.23 -5.62
CA GLU A 472 16.41 -9.79 -4.27
C GLU A 472 15.34 -8.85 -3.69
N PRO A 473 15.12 -8.83 -2.35
CA PRO A 473 14.13 -7.96 -1.72
C PRO A 473 14.33 -6.47 -2.03
N GLU A 474 15.57 -6.02 -2.23
CA GLU A 474 15.92 -4.63 -2.57
C GLU A 474 15.33 -4.18 -3.92
N TYR A 475 14.92 -5.12 -4.78
CA TYR A 475 14.27 -4.83 -6.05
C TYR A 475 12.79 -4.46 -5.88
N GLY A 476 12.19 -4.73 -4.72
CA GLY A 476 10.75 -4.69 -4.50
C GLY A 476 10.05 -5.94 -5.05
N GLY A 477 8.74 -5.85 -5.33
CA GLY A 477 7.96 -6.95 -5.91
C GLY A 477 7.57 -8.06 -4.93
N PHE A 478 8.00 -7.98 -3.67
CA PHE A 478 7.47 -8.84 -2.61
C PHE A 478 6.06 -8.40 -2.20
N THR A 479 5.29 -9.36 -1.70
CA THR A 479 3.96 -9.09 -1.12
C THR A 479 4.13 -8.85 0.38
N SER A 480 3.69 -7.70 0.87
CA SER A 480 3.66 -7.37 2.30
C SER A 480 2.22 -7.42 2.82
N TYR A 481 2.04 -7.98 4.02
CA TYR A 481 0.78 -8.06 4.75
C TYR A 481 0.88 -7.18 5.99
N ILE A 482 -0.13 -6.34 6.22
CA ILE A 482 -0.15 -5.38 7.33
C ILE A 482 -1.49 -5.39 8.05
N ALA A 483 -1.48 -5.01 9.33
CA ALA A 483 -2.70 -4.77 10.09
C ALA A 483 -3.37 -3.45 9.67
N LYS A 484 -4.69 -3.44 9.62
CA LYS A 484 -5.50 -2.31 9.18
C LYS A 484 -5.37 -1.14 10.15
N GLY A 485 -4.92 0.00 9.64
CA GLY A 485 -4.71 1.21 10.44
C GLY A 485 -3.42 1.21 11.25
N GLU A 486 -2.54 0.23 11.02
CA GLU A 486 -1.22 0.15 11.64
C GLU A 486 -0.13 0.18 10.56
N ASP A 487 1.07 0.61 10.96
CA ASP A 487 2.26 0.66 10.09
C ASP A 487 3.14 -0.60 10.23
N GLU A 488 2.70 -1.60 11.02
CA GLU A 488 3.48 -2.81 11.31
C GLU A 488 3.28 -3.87 10.23
N GLU A 489 4.39 -4.35 9.65
CA GLU A 489 4.40 -5.45 8.69
C GLU A 489 4.30 -6.78 9.43
N LEU A 490 3.19 -7.49 9.21
CA LEU A 490 2.91 -8.80 9.81
C LEU A 490 3.72 -9.90 9.11
N LEU A 491 3.80 -9.84 7.77
CA LEU A 491 4.43 -10.87 6.95
C LEU A 491 4.92 -10.29 5.62
N ILE A 492 6.08 -10.77 5.16
CA ILE A 492 6.61 -10.49 3.82
C ILE A 492 6.82 -11.81 3.07
N VAL A 493 6.21 -11.91 1.89
CA VAL A 493 6.38 -13.04 0.96
C VAL A 493 7.27 -12.59 -0.20
N ASN A 494 8.50 -13.10 -0.22
CA ASN A 494 9.48 -12.81 -1.27
C ASN A 494 9.27 -13.70 -2.51
N PRO A 495 9.48 -13.21 -3.73
CA PRO A 495 9.46 -14.04 -4.93
C PRO A 495 10.55 -15.12 -4.87
N GLU A 496 10.14 -16.39 -4.83
CA GLU A 496 11.05 -17.53 -4.88
C GLU A 496 10.52 -18.59 -5.85
N ASN A 497 11.39 -19.05 -6.76
CA ASN A 497 10.97 -19.89 -7.87
C ASN A 497 10.34 -21.21 -7.44
N ASN A 498 9.19 -21.52 -8.05
CA ASN A 498 8.44 -22.75 -7.75
C ASN A 498 8.09 -22.88 -6.26
N SER A 499 8.05 -21.78 -5.52
CA SER A 499 7.54 -21.74 -4.16
C SER A 499 6.08 -21.27 -4.18
N LEU A 500 5.22 -22.04 -3.52
CA LEU A 500 3.82 -21.71 -3.28
C LEU A 500 3.68 -21.09 -1.88
N ALA A 501 3.32 -19.82 -1.81
CA ALA A 501 2.97 -19.18 -0.57
C ALA A 501 1.45 -19.30 -0.33
N LEU A 502 1.06 -19.70 0.87
CA LEU A 502 -0.31 -19.66 1.36
C LEU A 502 -0.37 -18.72 2.56
N VAL A 503 -1.31 -17.77 2.55
CA VAL A 503 -1.50 -16.82 3.65
C VAL A 503 -2.99 -16.64 3.90
N TYR A 504 -3.44 -16.92 5.12
CA TYR A 504 -4.82 -16.67 5.53
C TYR A 504 -4.96 -15.25 6.06
N ARG A 505 -5.89 -14.49 5.49
CA ARG A 505 -6.21 -13.13 5.91
C ARG A 505 -7.54 -13.08 6.63
N ASP A 506 -7.61 -12.24 7.65
CA ASP A 506 -8.86 -11.88 8.32
C ASP A 506 -9.40 -10.52 7.81
N ARG A 507 -10.37 -9.96 8.54
CA ARG A 507 -11.00 -8.67 8.20
C ARG A 507 -10.19 -7.43 8.58
N GLU A 508 -9.07 -7.61 9.28
CA GLU A 508 -8.19 -6.54 9.70
C GLU A 508 -6.81 -6.66 9.02
N THR A 509 -6.63 -7.61 8.09
CA THR A 509 -5.39 -7.80 7.34
C THR A 509 -5.52 -7.26 5.92
N LEU A 510 -4.59 -6.39 5.54
CA LEU A 510 -4.44 -5.84 4.19
C LEU A 510 -3.14 -6.34 3.57
N LYS A 511 -3.03 -6.26 2.24
CA LYS A 511 -1.80 -6.63 1.53
C LYS A 511 -1.51 -5.71 0.36
N PHE A 512 -0.24 -5.65 -0.02
CA PHE A 512 0.20 -4.98 -1.24
C PHE A 512 1.47 -5.62 -1.81
N VAL A 513 1.72 -5.43 -3.11
CA VAL A 513 2.97 -5.77 -3.78
C VAL A 513 3.82 -4.50 -3.88
N LYS A 514 4.99 -4.51 -3.24
CA LYS A 514 5.87 -3.33 -3.19
C LYS A 514 6.35 -2.93 -4.59
N HIS A 515 6.43 -1.63 -4.84
CA HIS A 515 6.99 -1.06 -6.07
C HIS A 515 8.32 -1.70 -6.49
N ILE A 516 8.36 -2.20 -7.72
CA ILE A 516 9.57 -2.78 -8.32
C ILE A 516 10.43 -1.66 -8.89
N ASN A 517 11.56 -1.40 -8.26
CA ASN A 517 12.44 -0.29 -8.62
C ASN A 517 13.51 -0.69 -9.66
N HIS A 518 14.27 0.28 -10.16
CA HIS A 518 15.28 0.10 -11.21
C HIS A 518 16.46 -0.79 -10.83
N ARG A 519 16.69 -1.12 -9.54
CA ARG A 519 17.68 -2.16 -9.19
C ARG A 519 17.29 -3.53 -9.74
N SER A 520 16.00 -3.79 -9.98
CA SER A 520 15.55 -5.02 -10.64
C SER A 520 16.20 -5.27 -12.01
N LEU A 521 16.70 -4.23 -12.69
CA LEU A 521 17.41 -4.37 -13.96
C LEU A 521 18.75 -5.11 -13.82
N GLU A 522 19.29 -5.23 -12.61
CA GLU A 522 20.46 -6.06 -12.33
C GLU A 522 20.22 -7.54 -12.63
N GLN A 523 18.97 -8.01 -12.58
CA GLN A 523 18.59 -9.35 -13.02
C GLN A 523 19.06 -9.63 -14.45
N LYS A 524 19.07 -8.62 -15.33
CA LYS A 524 19.53 -8.75 -16.72
C LYS A 524 21.02 -9.06 -16.86
N LYS A 525 21.83 -8.82 -15.81
CA LYS A 525 23.25 -9.22 -15.80
C LYS A 525 23.40 -10.74 -15.82
N THR A 526 22.47 -11.46 -15.19
CA THR A 526 22.44 -12.93 -15.12
C THR A 526 21.52 -13.54 -16.17
N PHE A 527 20.35 -12.91 -16.41
CA PHE A 527 19.31 -13.38 -17.31
C PHE A 527 18.93 -12.28 -18.33
N PRO A 528 19.70 -12.05 -19.41
CA PRO A 528 19.54 -10.90 -20.30
C PRO A 528 18.18 -10.80 -21.01
N ASN A 529 17.54 -11.94 -21.24
CA ASN A 529 16.24 -12.02 -21.92
C ASN A 529 15.06 -11.89 -20.95
N ARG A 530 15.30 -11.88 -19.64
CA ARG A 530 14.24 -11.78 -18.65
C ARG A 530 14.04 -10.34 -18.20
N THR A 531 12.77 -9.94 -18.07
CA THR A 531 12.39 -8.61 -17.58
C THR A 531 11.35 -8.80 -16.48
N GLY A 532 11.84 -8.99 -15.25
CA GLY A 532 10.98 -9.21 -14.09
C GLY A 532 10.67 -10.69 -13.86
N PHE A 533 9.47 -10.97 -13.36
CA PHE A 533 8.99 -12.32 -13.04
C PHE A 533 7.47 -12.44 -13.24
N TRP A 534 6.94 -13.65 -13.04
CA TRP A 534 5.52 -13.95 -13.13
C TRP A 534 5.03 -14.66 -11.87
N ASP A 535 3.73 -14.58 -11.63
CA ASP A 535 3.11 -15.45 -10.64
C ASP A 535 1.66 -15.82 -11.02
N PHE A 536 1.23 -16.95 -10.48
CA PHE A 536 -0.19 -17.31 -10.41
C PHE A 536 -0.70 -16.84 -9.05
N SER A 537 -1.67 -15.94 -9.04
CA SER A 537 -2.25 -15.39 -7.82
C SER A 537 -3.72 -15.78 -7.73
N PHE A 538 -4.05 -16.52 -6.67
CA PHE A 538 -5.41 -16.99 -6.39
C PHE A 538 -5.84 -16.55 -4.98
N VAL A 539 -7.14 -16.39 -4.82
CA VAL A 539 -7.79 -16.13 -3.53
C VAL A 539 -8.97 -17.09 -3.39
N TYR A 540 -9.02 -17.83 -2.29
CA TYR A 540 -10.06 -18.81 -1.98
C TYR A 540 -10.92 -18.34 -0.81
N TYR A 541 -12.18 -18.74 -0.83
CA TYR A 541 -13.22 -18.37 0.12
C TYR A 541 -14.02 -19.62 0.52
N GLU A 542 -14.34 -19.76 1.81
CA GLU A 542 -15.13 -20.87 2.38
C GLU A 542 -16.63 -20.85 1.98
#